data_AF-A0A8S9PVI7-F1
#
_entry.id   AF-A0A8S9PVI7-F1
#
_cell.length_a   1.000
_cell.length_b   1.000
_cell.length_c   1.000
_cell.angle_alpha   90.00
_cell.angle_beta   90.00
_cell.angle_gamma   90.00
#
_symmetry.space_group_name_H-M   'P 1'
#
loop_
_entity.id
_entity.type
_entity.pdbx_description
1 polymer ?
#
loop_
_entity_poly.entity_id
_entity_poly.type
_entity_poly.pdbx_seq_one_letter_code
_entity_poly.pdbx_strand_id
1 'polypeptide(L)'
;MISRVTTIVRFGVKSEVFSFIDMDEGMSISSSSCTLFNYKGKLGLVHLTGWIERDLEMFILEDVGKHIWSHTYELSLLWKSKNESTELHIVGVTGTSDIVFSPYFLSDPLYVSTTISTGEL
;
A
#
# COMPACT_ATOMS: atom_id res chain seq x y z
N MET A 1 -7.54 12.01 21.30
CA MET A 1 -6.91 11.29 20.19
C MET A 1 -7.89 11.36 19.03
N ILE A 2 -7.64 12.19 18.02
CA ILE A 2 -8.55 12.28 16.86
C ILE A 2 -8.19 11.09 15.98
N SER A 3 -9.01 10.05 15.98
CA SER A 3 -8.94 8.99 14.99
C SER A 3 -9.18 9.64 13.62
N ARG A 4 -8.17 9.62 12.75
CA ARG A 4 -8.34 9.99 11.35
C ARG A 4 -8.97 8.79 10.66
N VAL A 5 -10.30 8.81 10.55
CA VAL A 5 -11.01 7.86 9.69
C VAL A 5 -10.53 8.14 8.26
N THR A 6 -9.80 7.18 7.70
CA THR A 6 -9.34 7.26 6.31
C THR A 6 -10.33 6.46 5.48
N THR A 7 -10.92 7.10 4.46
CA THR A 7 -12.00 6.51 3.65
C THR A 7 -11.53 6.42 2.20
N ILE A 8 -11.83 5.30 1.54
CA ILE A 8 -11.63 5.14 0.11
C ILE A 8 -12.90 5.60 -0.61
N VAL A 9 -12.73 6.50 -1.58
CA VAL A 9 -13.83 6.97 -2.42
C VAL A 9 -13.85 6.16 -3.72
N ARG A 10 -14.96 5.47 -3.97
CA ARG A 10 -15.22 4.76 -5.22
C ARG A 10 -16.17 5.59 -6.08
N PHE A 11 -15.80 5.81 -7.34
CA PHE A 11 -16.68 6.41 -8.33
C PHE A 11 -17.21 5.34 -9.29
N GLY A 12 -18.52 5.11 -9.28
CA GLY A 12 -19.18 4.18 -10.20
C GLY A 12 -19.37 4.81 -11.58
N VAL A 13 -18.49 4.53 -12.54
CA VAL A 13 -18.51 5.16 -13.88
C VAL A 13 -19.87 5.05 -14.60
N LYS A 14 -20.55 3.89 -14.50
CA LYS A 14 -21.85 3.69 -15.15
C LYS A 14 -23.03 4.36 -14.45
N SER A 15 -22.97 4.42 -13.11
CA SER A 15 -24.03 5.00 -12.29
C SER A 15 -23.80 6.48 -12.00
N GLU A 16 -22.59 6.98 -12.26
CA GLU A 16 -22.10 8.33 -11.93
C GLU A 16 -22.29 8.69 -10.45
N VAL A 17 -22.19 7.69 -9.58
CA VAL A 17 -22.42 7.83 -8.14
C VAL A 17 -21.16 7.49 -7.35
N PHE A 18 -20.92 8.27 -6.30
CA PHE A 18 -19.88 8.00 -5.32
C PHE A 18 -20.38 7.03 -4.25
N SER A 19 -19.53 6.10 -3.87
CA SER A 19 -19.69 5.25 -2.70
C SER A 19 -18.41 5.27 -1.87
N PHE A 20 -18.54 5.02 -0.58
CA PHE A 20 -17.45 5.15 0.38
C PHE A 20 -17.16 3.77 0.98
N ILE A 21 -15.89 3.43 1.09
CA ILE A 21 -15.42 2.20 1.73
C ILE A 21 -14.58 2.63 2.92
N ASP A 22 -15.02 2.19 4.10
CA ASP A 22 -14.29 2.46 5.33
C ASP A 22 -13.09 1.52 5.43
N MET A 23 -11.98 2.06 5.91
CA MET A 23 -10.84 1.24 6.29
C MET A 23 -10.98 0.80 7.74
N ASP A 24 -10.42 -0.37 8.03
CA ASP A 24 -10.43 -0.92 9.38
C ASP A 24 -9.71 0.03 10.35
N GLU A 25 -10.20 0.15 11.59
CA GLU A 25 -9.61 0.98 12.64
C GLU A 25 -8.16 0.54 12.95
N GLY A 26 -7.82 -0.73 12.68
CA GLY A 26 -6.45 -1.25 12.76
C GLY A 26 -5.50 -0.77 11.66
N MET A 27 -5.99 -0.18 10.57
CA MET A 27 -5.17 0.34 9.48
C MET A 27 -4.68 1.75 9.80
N SER A 28 -3.58 1.84 10.55
CA SER A 28 -2.89 3.11 10.80
C SER A 28 -2.12 3.58 9.56
N ILE A 29 -2.84 4.04 8.54
CA ILE A 29 -2.26 4.50 7.28
C ILE A 29 -1.68 5.89 7.47
N SER A 30 -0.35 6.00 7.31
CA SER A 30 0.30 7.29 7.13
C SER A 30 0.00 7.79 5.71
N SER A 31 -0.36 9.07 5.58
CA SER A 31 -0.80 9.64 4.30
C SER A 31 0.29 9.71 3.23
N SER A 32 1.56 9.45 3.57
CA SER A 32 2.72 9.65 2.72
C SER A 32 3.01 8.48 1.77
N SER A 33 2.62 7.25 2.10
CA SER A 33 3.10 6.06 1.38
C SER A 33 2.07 4.94 1.27
N CYS A 34 0.87 5.25 0.77
CA CYS A 34 -0.19 4.27 0.48
C CYS A 34 -0.54 4.23 -1.01
N THR A 35 -0.82 3.05 -1.55
CA THR A 35 -1.27 2.84 -2.94
C THR A 35 -2.35 1.78 -3.01
N LEU A 36 -3.41 2.07 -3.77
CA LEU A 36 -4.43 1.10 -4.14
C LEU A 36 -4.03 0.37 -5.43
N PHE A 37 -4.29 -0.94 -5.50
CA PHE A 37 -3.97 -1.76 -6.65
C PHE A 37 -5.01 -2.86 -6.89
N ASN A 38 -4.98 -3.47 -8.07
CA ASN A 38 -5.83 -4.61 -8.39
C ASN A 38 -5.10 -5.91 -8.03
N TYR A 39 -5.58 -6.62 -7.02
CA TYR A 39 -5.08 -7.93 -6.61
C TYR A 39 -6.04 -9.03 -7.07
N LYS A 40 -5.70 -9.71 -8.17
CA LYS A 40 -6.48 -10.85 -8.71
C LYS A 40 -8.00 -10.55 -8.84
N GLY A 41 -8.36 -9.31 -9.18
CA GLY A 41 -9.75 -8.86 -9.33
C GLY A 41 -10.40 -8.28 -8.07
N LYS A 42 -9.68 -8.23 -6.95
CA LYS A 42 -10.07 -7.54 -5.72
C LYS A 42 -9.28 -6.24 -5.56
N LEU A 43 -9.81 -5.33 -4.73
CA LEU A 43 -9.10 -4.11 -4.36
C LEU A 43 -8.06 -4.44 -3.29
N GLY A 44 -6.79 -4.23 -3.61
CA GLY A 44 -5.69 -4.29 -2.67
C GLY A 44 -5.25 -2.89 -2.25
N LEU A 45 -4.74 -2.80 -1.03
CA LEU A 45 -4.08 -1.64 -0.46
C LEU A 45 -2.70 -2.08 0.02
N VAL A 46 -1.69 -1.29 -0.33
CA VAL A 46 -0.35 -1.47 0.18
C VAL A 46 0.11 -0.14 0.79
N HIS A 47 0.77 -0.20 1.94
CA HIS A 47 1.33 0.97 2.57
C HIS A 47 2.63 0.68 3.32
N LEU A 48 3.43 1.73 3.53
CA LEU A 48 4.64 1.67 4.35
C LEU A 48 4.38 2.23 5.75
N THR A 49 4.79 1.48 6.76
CA THR A 49 4.69 1.79 8.19
C THR A 49 6.07 1.73 8.84
N GLY A 50 6.12 1.97 10.16
CA GLY A 50 7.35 1.90 10.95
C GLY A 50 8.26 3.12 10.83
N TRP A 51 9.41 3.06 11.51
CA TRP A 51 10.42 4.13 11.51
C TRP A 51 11.07 4.24 10.12
N ILE A 52 10.98 5.41 9.49
CA ILE A 52 11.54 5.68 8.13
C ILE A 52 10.80 4.88 7.03
N GLU A 53 9.52 4.52 7.25
CA GLU A 53 8.65 3.89 6.24
C GLU A 53 9.28 2.62 5.65
N ARG A 54 9.51 1.63 6.53
CA ARG A 54 10.30 0.43 6.25
C ARG A 54 9.51 -0.87 6.33
N ASP A 55 8.40 -0.88 7.03
CA ASP A 55 7.56 -2.05 7.16
C ASP A 55 6.46 -1.96 6.10
N LEU A 56 6.39 -2.96 5.24
CA LEU A 56 5.44 -3.01 4.15
C LEU A 56 4.26 -3.86 4.58
N GLU A 57 3.09 -3.24 4.66
CA GLU A 57 1.84 -3.92 4.99
C GLU A 57 0.91 -3.96 3.79
N MET A 58 0.19 -5.07 3.64
CA MET A 58 -0.76 -5.28 2.55
C MET A 58 -2.11 -5.77 3.06
N PHE A 59 -3.18 -5.13 2.57
CA PHE A 59 -4.56 -5.47 2.88
C PHE A 59 -5.35 -5.74 1.61
N ILE A 60 -6.22 -6.75 1.64
CA ILE A 60 -7.14 -7.06 0.54
C ILE A 60 -8.57 -6.85 1.02
N LEU A 61 -9.36 -6.14 0.22
CA LEU A 61 -10.79 -5.97 0.46
C LEU A 61 -11.52 -7.25 0.06
N GLU A 62 -11.95 -8.03 1.05
CA GLU A 62 -12.61 -9.31 0.86
C GLU A 62 -14.10 -9.15 0.51
N ASP A 63 -14.77 -8.25 1.22
CA ASP A 63 -16.20 -7.95 1.02
C ASP A 63 -16.40 -6.43 0.97
N VAL A 64 -16.70 -5.93 -0.22
CA VAL A 64 -16.94 -4.51 -0.49
C VAL A 64 -18.24 -4.02 0.17
N GLY A 65 -19.24 -4.87 0.38
CA GLY A 65 -20.51 -4.48 0.98
C GLY A 65 -20.45 -4.39 2.51
N LYS A 66 -19.56 -5.18 3.12
CA LYS A 66 -19.36 -5.21 4.58
C LYS A 66 -18.10 -4.48 5.04
N HIS A 67 -17.32 -3.93 4.11
CA HIS A 67 -16.03 -3.25 4.37
C HIS A 67 -15.05 -4.16 5.12
N ILE A 68 -15.02 -5.46 4.78
CA ILE A 68 -14.14 -6.44 5.44
C ILE A 68 -12.80 -6.50 4.72
N TRP A 69 -11.73 -6.28 5.48
CA TRP A 69 -10.36 -6.35 5.00
C TRP A 69 -9.60 -7.54 5.60
N SER A 70 -8.69 -8.12 4.84
CA SER A 70 -7.75 -9.13 5.31
C SER A 70 -6.32 -8.58 5.30
N HIS A 71 -5.65 -8.60 6.45
CA HIS A 71 -4.21 -8.35 6.53
C HIS A 71 -3.48 -9.57 5.99
N THR A 72 -2.76 -9.39 4.88
CA THR A 72 -2.22 -10.52 4.11
C THR A 72 -0.70 -10.62 4.22
N TYR A 73 -0.01 -9.50 4.37
CA TYR A 73 1.44 -9.48 4.28
C TYR A 73 2.06 -8.37 5.12
N GLU A 74 3.18 -8.70 5.76
CA GLU A 74 4.05 -7.79 6.48
C GLU A 74 5.51 -8.12 6.11
N LEU A 75 6.26 -7.13 5.60
CA LEU A 75 7.67 -7.30 5.25
C LEU A 75 8.49 -6.09 5.69
N SER A 76 9.46 -6.33 6.57
CA SER A 76 10.45 -5.32 6.92
C SER A 76 11.54 -5.20 5.84
N LEU A 77 11.68 -4.01 5.26
CA LEU A 77 12.65 -3.67 4.22
C LEU A 77 14.06 -3.34 4.76
N LEU A 78 14.41 -3.82 5.96
CA LEU A 78 15.66 -3.52 6.68
C LEU A 78 16.94 -3.79 5.87
N TRP A 79 16.87 -4.68 4.88
CA TRP A 79 18.00 -5.09 4.06
C TRP A 79 18.24 -4.20 2.82
N LYS A 80 17.33 -3.26 2.49
CA LYS A 80 17.39 -2.53 1.20
C LYS A 80 18.09 -1.18 1.23
N SER A 81 18.24 -0.53 2.39
CA SER A 81 18.91 0.77 2.43
C SER A 81 20.33 0.65 2.98
N LYS A 82 21.33 0.79 2.10
CA LYS A 82 22.75 0.91 2.49
C LYS A 82 22.98 2.06 3.48
N ASN A 83 22.12 3.08 3.42
CA ASN A 83 22.04 4.16 4.39
C ASN A 83 20.78 3.95 5.22
N GLU A 84 20.91 3.82 6.53
CA GLU A 84 19.81 3.61 7.48
C GLU A 84 18.73 4.71 7.44
N SER A 85 18.97 5.81 6.71
CA SER A 85 18.12 7.00 6.64
C SER A 85 17.32 7.20 5.33
N THR A 86 17.35 6.28 4.37
CA THR A 86 16.70 6.51 3.05
C THR A 86 15.19 6.27 3.08
N GLU A 87 14.35 7.25 3.37
CA GLU A 87 12.87 7.09 3.28
C GLU A 87 12.43 6.57 1.90
N LEU A 88 11.49 5.63 1.86
CA LEU A 88 10.99 5.00 0.63
C LEU A 88 9.54 5.40 0.39
N HIS A 89 9.17 5.61 -0.88
CA HIS A 89 7.79 5.78 -1.32
C HIS A 89 7.39 4.66 -2.26
N ILE A 90 6.13 4.24 -2.13
CA ILE A 90 5.48 3.38 -3.11
C ILE A 90 5.09 4.24 -4.32
N VAL A 91 5.61 3.91 -5.49
CA VAL A 91 5.27 4.59 -6.75
C VAL A 91 4.09 3.91 -7.45
N GLY A 92 3.93 2.61 -7.21
CA GLY A 92 2.87 1.82 -7.80
C GLY A 92 3.07 0.33 -7.66
N VAL A 93 2.14 -0.41 -8.27
CA VAL A 93 2.19 -1.87 -8.38
C VAL A 93 2.11 -2.25 -9.86
N THR A 94 2.97 -3.16 -10.31
CA THR A 94 3.00 -3.63 -11.71
C THR A 94 1.88 -4.63 -11.98
N GLY A 95 1.63 -4.94 -13.26
CA GLY A 95 0.65 -5.96 -13.65
C GLY A 95 0.97 -7.38 -13.14
N THR A 96 2.22 -7.63 -12.75
CA THR A 96 2.71 -8.88 -12.15
C THR A 96 2.63 -8.88 -10.63
N SER A 97 2.00 -7.88 -10.02
CA SER A 97 1.91 -7.66 -8.56
C SER A 97 3.24 -7.29 -7.89
N ASP A 98 4.22 -6.80 -8.66
CA ASP A 98 5.46 -6.29 -8.07
C ASP A 98 5.24 -4.88 -7.53
N ILE A 99 5.72 -4.62 -6.32
CA ILE A 99 5.62 -3.31 -5.68
C ILE A 99 6.88 -2.50 -6.02
N VAL A 100 6.67 -1.30 -6.57
CA VAL A 100 7.76 -0.42 -7.03
C VAL A 100 7.99 0.68 -6.01
N PHE A 101 9.25 0.82 -5.60
CA PHE A 101 9.69 1.82 -4.64
C PHE A 101 10.56 2.89 -5.28
N SER A 102 10.56 4.08 -4.69
CA SER A 102 11.52 5.15 -4.97
C SER A 102 12.00 5.79 -3.67
N PRO A 103 13.20 6.37 -3.62
CA PRO A 103 13.61 7.20 -2.48
C PRO A 103 12.71 8.43 -2.36
N TYR A 104 12.29 8.80 -1.14
CA TYR A 104 11.58 10.07 -0.93
C TYR A 104 12.48 11.26 -1.22
N PHE A 105 13.71 11.19 -0.70
CA PHE A 105 14.75 12.18 -0.89
C PHE A 105 15.84 11.62 -1.79
N LEU A 106 16.15 12.35 -2.85
CA LEU A 106 17.29 12.07 -3.71
C LEU A 106 18.57 12.56 -3.03
N SER A 107 19.14 11.73 -2.15
CA SER A 107 20.49 11.97 -1.61
C SER A 107 21.59 11.53 -2.58
N ASP A 108 21.26 10.60 -3.48
CA ASP A 108 22.01 10.16 -4.67
C ASP A 108 21.05 9.30 -5.56
N PRO A 109 21.18 9.28 -6.89
CA PRO A 109 20.22 8.58 -7.75
C PRO A 109 20.43 7.05 -7.69
N LEU A 110 19.53 6.33 -7.03
CA LEU A 110 19.46 4.87 -7.07
C LEU A 110 18.17 4.42 -7.73
N TYR A 111 18.28 3.86 -8.92
CA TYR A 111 17.21 3.14 -9.61
C TYR A 111 17.23 1.68 -9.12
N VAL A 112 16.22 1.24 -8.38
CA VAL A 112 16.10 -0.15 -7.91
C VAL A 112 14.74 -0.70 -8.31
N SER A 113 14.71 -1.57 -9.33
CA SER A 113 13.55 -2.43 -9.59
C SER A 113 13.76 -3.77 -8.90
N THR A 114 12.81 -4.21 -8.09
CA THR A 114 12.79 -5.58 -7.55
C THR A 114 11.50 -6.27 -7.99
N THR A 115 11.64 -7.47 -8.52
CA THR A 115 10.55 -8.42 -8.72
C THR A 115 10.30 -9.14 -7.40
N ILE A 116 9.09 -9.07 -6.86
CA ILE A 116 8.64 -9.93 -5.76
C ILE A 116 7.59 -10.85 -6.36
N SER A 117 8.05 -12.01 -6.82
CA SER A 117 7.16 -13.08 -7.27
C SER A 117 6.27 -13.50 -6.10
N THR A 118 4.99 -13.15 -6.13
CA THR A 118 3.97 -13.81 -5.32
C THR A 118 3.74 -15.20 -5.89
N GLY A 119 4.72 -16.09 -5.67
CA GLY A 119 4.58 -17.51 -5.93
C GLY A 119 3.51 -18.04 -4.98
N GLU A 120 2.39 -18.48 -5.56
CA GLU A 120 1.32 -19.28 -4.95
C GLU A 120 0.90 -18.87 -3.53
N LEU A 121 0.03 -17.86 -3.47
CA LEU A 121 -0.96 -17.67 -2.39
C LEU A 121 -2.34 -17.42 -3.00
#